data_AF-A0A5A9GF72-F1
#
_entry.id   AF-A0A5A9GF72-F1
#
_cell.length_a   1.000
_cell.length_b   1.000
_cell.length_c   1.000
_cell.angle_alpha   90.00
_cell.angle_beta   90.00
_cell.angle_gamma   90.00
#
_symmetry.space_group_name_H-M   'P 1'
#
loop_
_entity.id
_entity.type
_entity.pdbx_description
1 polymer ?
#
loop_
_entity_poly.entity_id
_entity_poly.type
_entity_poly.pdbx_seq_one_letter_code
_entity_poly.pdbx_strand_id
1 'polypeptide(L)'
;MVSELRLALPLAAVRAVIRLPELVRIPLGPPSLDGLAQWHGEAVPVLDLGKALGAGALDRQGGVPATRETRVVLVGHRGQPVGLRVDAMAGILRTDPDRIDPVTQEEGGLDPVLLDGLLRDGPATILKLDTLIDRQFGDGAEAERADRGAAAVGLGPATVRETASAVGLDRQTLLVFGVAGQEFALPVDRVREILPAPSEVARMARAKAHLLGVMAVRDRLLPLVGLRALFGLDTAGEQAAGRRVVVVRSGLGTSRGGQAPVGVLVDEVREILRLDPALIDPVPPLLAREPEFEDLDGIARADGGNGGGRRLVSVLSAERLFRHGAALAADAGGEGNGMEPVLPAEGYGGGERFVVFRLAGAEYGLPVSAVREVLRRPDSITPLPNAPDFVAGVLTLRGEVLPLIDQRRLLNLPAAVANSASGLERGRVVVVGRDGLLVGLLVDGLSGLLAVPAERIGPAPAVSAAQRRLIRRVATLDSAAGARLILLMDADSLLDMDRLADLFVTPQ
;
A
#
# COMPACT_ATOMS: atom_id res chain seq x y z
N MET A 1 22.88 22.42 8.44
CA MET A 1 22.69 23.63 7.62
C MET A 1 21.36 23.52 6.93
N VAL A 2 20.63 24.63 6.90
CA VAL A 2 19.36 24.76 6.18
C VAL A 2 19.37 26.13 5.51
N SER A 3 19.40 26.17 4.19
CA SER A 3 19.74 27.37 3.41
C SER A 3 21.05 27.99 3.94
N GLU A 4 21.03 29.27 4.30
CA GLU A 4 22.19 29.98 4.88
C GLU A 4 22.31 29.78 6.40
N LEU A 5 21.32 29.16 7.06
CA LEU A 5 21.31 29.00 8.51
C LEU A 5 22.17 27.82 8.96
N ARG A 6 23.02 28.08 9.96
CA ARG A 6 23.76 27.06 10.69
C ARG A 6 23.04 26.80 12.01
N LEU A 7 22.65 25.55 12.21
CA LEU A 7 21.83 25.13 13.33
C LEU A 7 22.53 23.95 14.01
N ALA A 8 22.47 23.94 15.34
CA ALA A 8 23.02 22.90 16.18
C ALA A 8 21.90 22.14 16.91
N LEU A 9 22.10 20.84 17.06
CA LEU A 9 21.21 19.95 17.80
C LEU A 9 22.02 19.26 18.91
N PRO A 10 21.45 19.07 20.11
CA PRO A 10 22.10 18.26 21.13
C PRO A 10 22.36 16.84 20.62
N LEU A 11 23.62 16.38 20.69
CA LEU A 11 24.01 15.06 20.17
C LEU A 11 23.23 13.92 20.86
N ALA A 12 22.86 14.08 22.13
CA ALA A 12 22.07 13.11 22.88
C ALA A 12 20.67 12.85 22.29
N ALA A 13 20.11 13.82 21.56
CA ALA A 13 18.82 13.67 20.89
C ALA A 13 18.94 12.98 19.53
N VAL A 14 20.15 12.93 18.95
CA VAL A 14 20.41 12.36 17.62
C VAL A 14 20.63 10.86 17.73
N ARG A 15 19.78 10.09 17.06
CA ARG A 15 19.88 8.62 16.97
C ARG A 15 20.74 8.19 15.79
N ALA A 16 20.61 8.84 14.64
CA ALA A 16 21.37 8.53 13.44
C ALA A 16 21.35 9.69 12.44
N VAL A 17 22.29 9.69 11.50
CA VAL A 17 22.28 10.57 10.34
C VAL A 17 22.36 9.71 9.08
N ILE A 18 21.34 9.79 8.25
CA ILE A 18 21.20 8.98 7.04
C ILE A 18 21.13 9.87 5.80
N ARG A 19 21.37 9.28 4.62
CA ARG A 19 21.03 9.95 3.36
C ARG A 19 19.51 10.00 3.21
N LEU A 20 19.01 10.98 2.46
CA LEU A 20 17.58 11.09 2.18
C LEU A 20 17.08 9.78 1.52
N PRO A 21 16.24 8.99 2.21
CA PRO A 21 15.66 7.78 1.63
C PRO A 21 14.49 8.16 0.70
N GLU A 22 13.94 7.17 0.01
CA GLU A 22 12.65 7.36 -0.66
C GLU A 22 11.57 7.65 0.38
N LEU A 23 10.77 8.68 0.14
CA LEU A 23 9.71 9.13 1.03
C LEU A 23 8.35 8.83 0.43
N VAL A 24 7.48 8.20 1.23
CA VAL A 24 6.09 8.02 0.88
C VAL A 24 5.29 9.17 1.46
N ARG A 25 4.61 9.94 0.60
CA ARG A 25 3.75 11.03 1.07
C ARG A 25 2.61 10.48 1.90
N ILE A 26 2.41 11.08 3.07
CA ILE A 26 1.24 10.86 3.90
C ILE A 26 0.31 12.08 3.78
N PRO A 27 -0.97 11.89 3.42
CA PRO A 27 -1.90 12.99 3.22
C PRO A 27 -2.32 13.63 4.53
N LEU A 28 -2.90 14.83 4.44
CA LEU A 28 -3.45 15.58 5.58
C LEU A 28 -2.43 15.86 6.69
N GLY A 29 -1.12 15.80 6.41
CA GLY A 29 -0.06 16.19 7.33
C GLY A 29 0.25 17.70 7.26
N PRO A 30 1.03 18.23 8.22
CA PRO A 30 1.45 19.63 8.21
C PRO A 30 2.31 19.96 6.98
N PRO A 31 2.38 21.24 6.54
CA PRO A 31 3.13 21.64 5.34
C PRO A 31 4.64 21.35 5.39
N SER A 32 5.18 21.26 6.61
CA SER A 32 6.58 20.93 6.89
C SER A 32 6.89 19.44 6.72
N LEU A 33 5.89 18.56 6.64
CA LEU A 33 6.09 17.12 6.48
C LEU A 33 6.35 16.75 5.02
N ASP A 34 7.54 16.23 4.72
CA ASP A 34 7.88 15.75 3.38
C ASP A 34 7.31 14.34 3.11
N GLY A 35 7.19 13.49 4.14
CA GLY A 35 6.60 12.16 4.04
C GLY A 35 7.05 11.20 5.14
N LEU A 36 6.85 9.90 4.89
CA LEU A 36 7.31 8.80 5.73
C LEU A 36 8.49 8.07 5.09
N ALA A 37 9.50 7.77 5.89
CA ALA A 37 10.60 6.88 5.53
C ALA A 37 10.48 5.55 6.29
N GLN A 38 11.07 4.48 5.78
CA GLN A 38 11.29 3.28 6.58
C GLN A 38 12.66 3.38 7.29
N TRP A 39 12.68 3.11 8.59
CA TRP A 39 13.92 2.99 9.37
C TRP A 39 13.79 1.83 10.35
N HIS A 40 14.70 0.85 10.26
CA HIS A 40 14.64 -0.40 11.03
C HIS A 40 13.28 -1.11 11.02
N GLY A 41 12.60 -1.11 9.87
CA GLY A 41 11.29 -1.77 9.72
C GLY A 41 10.10 -0.92 10.16
N GLU A 42 10.33 0.22 10.81
CA GLU A 42 9.30 1.14 11.26
C GLU A 42 9.12 2.31 10.29
N ALA A 43 7.91 2.87 10.22
CA ALA A 43 7.65 4.09 9.47
C ALA A 43 7.98 5.32 10.34
N VAL A 44 8.78 6.24 9.80
CA VAL A 44 9.28 7.42 10.49
C VAL A 44 8.87 8.68 9.73
N PRO A 45 8.21 9.66 10.37
CA PRO A 45 7.86 10.91 9.72
C PRO A 45 9.13 11.76 9.51
N VAL A 46 9.26 12.33 8.31
CA VAL A 46 10.40 13.18 7.93
C VAL A 46 9.91 14.59 7.65
N LEU A 47 10.35 15.54 8.48
CA LEU A 47 10.06 16.96 8.37
C LEU A 47 11.16 17.69 7.61
N ASP A 48 10.79 18.64 6.77
CA ASP A 48 11.68 19.67 6.24
C ASP A 48 11.96 20.69 7.35
N LEU A 49 13.21 20.74 7.83
CA LEU A 49 13.57 21.61 8.94
C LEU A 49 13.43 23.10 8.56
N GLY A 50 13.67 23.48 7.31
CA GLY A 50 13.51 24.87 6.86
C GLY A 50 12.07 25.33 6.89
N LYS A 51 11.16 24.49 6.38
CA LYS A 51 9.72 24.76 6.46
C LYS A 51 9.23 24.78 7.90
N ALA A 52 9.72 23.86 8.75
CA ALA A 52 9.30 23.77 10.15
C ALA A 52 9.71 25.00 10.98
N LEU A 53 10.82 25.65 10.63
CA LEU A 53 11.34 26.84 11.32
C LEU A 53 10.66 28.15 10.91
N GLY A 54 9.80 28.14 9.89
CA GLY A 54 9.13 29.35 9.41
C GLY A 54 10.08 30.38 8.79
N ALA A 55 11.32 29.99 8.46
CA ALA A 55 12.28 30.84 7.77
C ALA A 55 11.64 31.32 6.45
N GLY A 56 11.34 32.62 6.38
CA GLY A 56 10.45 33.19 5.38
C GLY A 56 10.86 32.90 3.94
N ALA A 57 9.84 32.62 3.11
CA ALA A 57 9.70 33.19 1.77
C ALA A 57 10.98 33.36 0.93
N LEU A 58 11.79 32.30 0.76
CA LEU A 58 12.60 32.16 -0.44
C LEU A 58 11.80 31.30 -1.42
N ASP A 59 11.14 32.03 -2.33
CA ASP A 59 10.35 31.55 -3.44
C ASP A 59 10.85 30.24 -4.07
N ARG A 60 10.06 29.19 -3.88
CA ARG A 60 9.45 28.40 -4.95
C ARG A 60 8.51 27.38 -4.34
N GLN A 61 7.39 27.11 -5.00
CA GLN A 61 6.50 25.96 -4.77
C GLN A 61 7.17 24.58 -5.01
N GLY A 62 8.49 24.50 -4.83
CA GLY A 62 9.30 23.30 -4.76
C GLY A 62 10.47 23.64 -3.84
N GLY A 63 10.58 22.94 -2.71
CA GLY A 63 11.72 23.06 -1.81
C GLY A 63 13.04 22.89 -2.56
N VAL A 64 14.16 23.30 -1.94
CA VAL A 64 15.49 23.11 -2.53
C VAL A 64 15.62 21.63 -2.94
N PRO A 65 15.85 21.33 -4.24
CA PRO A 65 15.90 19.95 -4.69
C PRO A 65 17.04 19.24 -3.95
N ALA A 66 16.74 18.04 -3.44
CA ALA A 66 17.70 17.27 -2.66
C ALA A 66 19.03 17.13 -3.42
N THR A 67 20.11 17.57 -2.78
CA THR A 67 21.46 17.44 -3.33
C THR A 67 22.12 16.18 -2.77
N ARG A 68 23.32 15.84 -3.26
CA ARG A 68 24.12 14.76 -2.67
C ARG A 68 24.53 15.02 -1.21
N GLU A 69 24.41 16.25 -0.74
CA GLU A 69 24.75 16.66 0.62
C GLU A 69 23.56 16.58 1.57
N THR A 70 22.33 16.52 1.05
CA THR A 70 21.11 16.40 1.84
C THR A 70 21.15 15.17 2.74
N ARG A 71 20.83 15.37 4.01
CA ARG A 71 20.77 14.32 5.03
C ARG A 71 19.44 14.36 5.76
N VAL A 72 19.07 13.23 6.35
CA VAL A 72 18.01 13.15 7.34
C VAL A 72 18.66 12.84 8.68
N VAL A 73 18.50 13.75 9.64
CA VAL A 73 18.93 13.57 11.02
C VAL A 73 17.77 12.94 11.77
N LEU A 74 17.92 11.68 12.17
CA LEU A 74 16.95 10.96 12.96
C LEU A 74 17.15 11.32 14.43
N VAL A 75 16.10 11.85 15.04
CA VAL A 75 16.09 12.30 16.41
C VAL A 75 15.03 11.56 17.21
N GLY A 76 15.27 11.37 18.51
CA GLY A 76 14.26 10.85 19.42
C GLY A 76 13.36 11.97 19.93
N HIS A 77 12.04 11.82 19.78
CA HIS A 77 11.04 12.70 20.36
C HIS A 77 9.95 11.88 21.03
N ARG A 78 9.74 12.07 22.34
CA ARG A 78 8.75 11.34 23.15
C ARG A 78 8.80 9.80 22.97
N GLY A 79 10.01 9.26 22.79
CA GLY A 79 10.26 7.83 22.57
C GLY A 79 10.22 7.38 21.10
N GLN A 80 9.70 8.19 20.19
CA GLN A 80 9.59 7.87 18.76
C GLN A 80 10.71 8.51 17.93
N PRO A 81 11.16 7.85 16.85
CA PRO A 81 12.03 8.48 15.88
C PRO A 81 11.26 9.51 15.04
N VAL A 82 11.87 10.66 14.79
CA VAL A 82 11.43 11.66 13.81
C VAL A 82 12.64 12.03 12.96
N GLY A 83 12.46 12.14 11.64
CA GLY A 83 13.49 12.59 10.72
C GLY A 83 13.42 14.09 10.49
N LEU A 84 14.57 14.76 10.53
CA LEU A 84 14.71 16.16 10.10
C LEU A 84 15.56 16.19 8.83
N ARG A 85 14.97 16.57 7.70
CA ARG A 85 15.70 16.83 6.47
C ARG A 85 16.47 18.14 6.60
N VAL A 86 17.76 18.07 6.32
CA VAL A 86 18.70 19.19 6.32
C VAL A 86 19.52 19.19 5.04
N ASP A 87 19.96 20.37 4.60
CA ASP A 87 20.67 20.52 3.33
C ASP A 87 22.08 19.94 3.38
N ALA A 88 22.77 20.11 4.52
CA ALA A 88 24.09 19.55 4.76
C ALA A 88 24.38 19.43 6.26
N MET A 89 25.27 18.49 6.62
CA MET A 89 25.83 18.37 7.96
C MET A 89 27.27 18.91 7.96
N ALA A 90 27.54 19.92 8.79
CA ALA A 90 28.86 20.54 8.88
C ALA A 90 29.84 19.73 9.76
N GLY A 91 29.35 19.04 10.78
CA GLY A 91 30.17 18.24 11.69
C GLY A 91 29.56 18.13 13.09
N ILE A 92 30.34 17.58 14.02
CA ILE A 92 30.02 17.53 15.45
C ILE A 92 30.98 18.49 16.16
N LEU A 93 30.44 19.39 16.98
CA LEU A 93 31.21 20.32 17.81
C LEU A 93 31.05 19.94 19.28
N ARG A 94 32.10 20.16 20.08
CA ARG A 94 32.05 20.10 21.53
C ARG A 94 32.19 21.51 22.08
N THR A 95 31.27 21.91 22.94
CA THR A 95 31.23 23.26 23.53
C THR A 95 30.86 23.15 25.01
N ASP A 96 31.50 23.98 25.83
CA ASP A 96 31.16 24.12 27.25
C ASP A 96 29.87 24.93 27.45
N PRO A 97 29.01 24.58 28.44
CA PRO A 97 27.73 25.28 28.67
C PRO A 97 27.86 26.80 28.85
N ASP A 98 28.97 27.27 29.43
CA ASP A 98 29.24 28.68 29.69
C ASP A 98 29.45 29.52 28.42
N ARG A 99 29.55 28.86 27.25
CA ARG A 99 29.69 29.47 25.93
C ARG A 99 28.38 29.48 25.13
N ILE A 100 27.27 29.18 25.80
CA ILE A 100 25.92 29.23 25.23
C ILE A 100 25.20 30.46 25.79
N ASP A 101 24.96 31.44 24.95
CA ASP A 101 24.19 32.64 25.31
C ASP A 101 22.68 32.38 25.21
N PRO A 102 21.87 32.93 26.14
CA PRO A 102 20.42 32.85 26.04
C PRO A 102 19.90 33.69 24.87
N VAL A 103 18.93 33.13 24.14
CA VAL A 103 18.25 33.87 23.07
C VAL A 103 17.26 34.85 23.70
N THR A 104 17.49 36.14 23.50
CA THR A 104 16.67 37.21 24.09
C THR A 104 15.86 38.02 23.07
N GLN A 105 16.16 37.87 21.77
CA GLN A 105 15.44 38.49 20.64
C GLN A 105 15.41 37.52 19.44
N GLU A 106 14.63 37.84 18.42
CA GLU A 106 14.62 37.08 17.15
C GLU A 106 16.02 37.10 16.52
N GLU A 107 16.60 35.92 16.33
CA GLU A 107 17.91 35.77 15.69
C GLU A 107 17.79 35.03 14.36
N GLY A 108 18.33 35.65 13.30
CA GLY A 108 18.29 35.06 11.97
C GLY A 108 16.87 34.86 11.39
N GLY A 109 15.88 35.61 11.89
CA GLY A 109 14.46 35.46 11.49
C GLY A 109 13.77 34.22 12.06
N LEU A 110 14.34 33.61 13.10
CA LEU A 110 13.79 32.45 13.79
C LEU A 110 13.02 32.89 15.04
N ASP A 111 11.89 32.21 15.30
CA ASP A 111 11.09 32.39 16.51
C ASP A 111 11.92 31.98 17.75
N PRO A 112 12.14 32.89 18.72
CA PRO A 112 12.96 32.61 19.91
C PRO A 112 12.43 31.45 20.77
N VAL A 113 11.13 31.12 20.67
CA VAL A 113 10.53 29.96 21.37
C VAL A 113 11.11 28.63 20.87
N LEU A 114 11.61 28.58 19.64
CA LEU A 114 12.20 27.38 19.03
C LEU A 114 13.70 27.21 19.35
N LEU A 115 14.30 28.12 20.13
CA LEU A 115 15.74 28.18 20.35
C LEU A 115 16.11 27.96 21.82
N ASP A 116 17.15 27.16 22.06
CA ASP A 116 17.72 26.88 23.40
C ASP A 116 18.87 27.83 23.74
N GLY A 117 19.61 28.31 22.74
CA GLY A 117 20.75 29.21 22.97
C GLY A 117 21.62 29.42 21.73
N LEU A 118 22.62 30.28 21.88
CA LEU A 118 23.52 30.72 20.83
C LEU A 118 24.96 30.41 21.19
N LEU A 119 25.71 29.83 20.25
CA LEU A 119 27.11 29.50 20.49
C LEU A 119 27.98 30.76 20.34
N ARG A 120 28.67 31.19 21.40
CA ARG A 120 29.57 32.36 21.37
C ARG A 120 30.66 32.29 20.30
N ASP A 121 31.19 31.09 20.07
CA ASP A 121 32.35 30.85 19.20
C ASP A 121 31.98 30.30 17.80
N GLY A 122 30.69 30.33 17.42
CA GLY A 122 30.29 29.81 16.12
C GLY A 122 28.93 30.35 15.64
N PRO A 123 28.71 30.41 14.32
CA PRO A 123 27.49 30.97 13.73
C PRO A 123 26.25 30.06 13.88
N ALA A 124 26.24 29.16 14.87
CA ALA A 124 25.23 28.11 15.00
C ALA A 124 24.30 28.32 16.19
N THR A 125 23.00 28.33 15.92
CA THR A 125 21.94 28.45 16.93
C THR A 125 21.46 27.07 17.37
N ILE A 126 21.28 26.85 18.68
CA ILE A 126 20.83 25.58 19.25
C ILE A 126 19.30 25.54 19.21
N LEU A 127 18.74 24.48 18.62
CA LEU A 127 17.30 24.29 18.47
C LEU A 127 16.68 23.54 19.65
N LYS A 128 15.52 24.02 20.12
CA LYS A 128 14.59 23.29 20.99
C LYS A 128 13.80 22.29 20.16
N LEU A 129 14.34 21.08 20.08
CA LEU A 129 13.80 20.04 19.21
C LEU A 129 12.36 19.64 19.57
N ASP A 130 12.08 19.41 20.86
CA ASP A 130 10.75 18.96 21.29
C ASP A 130 9.67 20.00 20.97
N THR A 131 9.96 21.27 21.22
CA THR A 131 9.05 22.38 20.92
C THR A 131 8.81 22.53 19.42
N LEU A 132 9.86 22.37 18.60
CA LEU A 132 9.74 22.40 17.15
C LEU A 132 8.83 21.28 16.64
N ILE A 133 9.05 20.05 17.12
CA ILE A 133 8.28 18.88 16.69
C ILE A 133 6.84 18.95 17.19
N ASP A 134 6.62 19.31 18.46
CA ASP A 134 5.29 19.45 19.05
C ASP A 134 4.45 20.50 18.30
N ARG A 135 5.07 21.62 17.92
CA ARG A 135 4.42 22.65 17.10
C ARG A 135 3.99 22.15 15.72
N GLN A 136 4.72 21.20 15.12
CA GLN A 136 4.33 20.66 13.81
C GLN A 136 3.18 19.65 13.91
N PHE A 137 3.12 18.84 14.95
CA PHE A 137 2.16 17.73 15.06
C PHE A 137 0.94 18.01 15.95
N GLY A 138 0.97 19.05 16.79
CA GLY A 138 -0.16 19.50 17.62
C GLY A 138 -0.85 18.38 18.43
N ASP A 139 -2.14 18.55 18.74
CA ASP A 139 -3.05 17.62 19.48
C ASP A 139 -3.00 16.16 19.00
N GLY A 140 -2.43 15.91 17.83
CA GLY A 140 -2.02 14.57 17.44
C GLY A 140 -1.19 13.90 18.55
N ALA A 141 -0.04 14.41 18.93
CA ALA A 141 0.91 13.65 19.76
C ALA A 141 0.33 13.22 21.14
N GLU A 142 -0.68 13.92 21.67
CA GLU A 142 -1.32 13.63 22.95
C GLU A 142 -2.32 12.46 22.89
N ALA A 143 -3.12 12.37 21.82
CA ALA A 143 -4.10 11.29 21.65
C ALA A 143 -3.45 9.89 21.50
N GLU A 144 -2.19 9.83 21.06
CA GLU A 144 -1.47 8.56 20.94
C GLU A 144 -1.16 7.91 22.30
N ARG A 145 -1.04 8.71 23.39
CA ARG A 145 -0.89 8.19 24.75
C ARG A 145 -2.17 7.51 25.24
N ALA A 146 -3.34 8.04 24.89
CA ALA A 146 -4.62 7.44 25.26
C ALA A 146 -4.81 6.08 24.57
N ASP A 147 -4.46 5.99 23.29
CA ASP A 147 -4.63 4.77 22.50
C ASP A 147 -3.59 3.69 22.87
N ARG A 148 -2.34 4.07 23.20
CA ARG A 148 -1.34 3.13 23.75
C ARG A 148 -1.67 2.71 25.19
N GLY A 149 -2.24 3.60 26.00
CA GLY A 149 -2.73 3.28 27.35
C GLY A 149 -3.89 2.28 27.32
N ALA A 150 -4.77 2.38 26.32
CA ALA A 150 -5.82 1.40 26.07
C ALA A 150 -5.28 0.09 25.48
N ALA A 151 -4.31 0.15 24.56
CA ALA A 151 -3.68 -1.02 23.96
C ALA A 151 -2.78 -1.81 24.94
N ALA A 152 -2.21 -1.14 25.95
CA ALA A 152 -1.38 -1.78 26.97
C ALA A 152 -2.18 -2.57 28.04
N VAL A 153 -3.51 -2.40 28.11
CA VAL A 153 -4.37 -3.08 29.11
C VAL A 153 -5.22 -4.20 28.47
N GLY A 154 -4.99 -4.57 27.22
CA GLY A 154 -5.83 -5.56 26.53
C GLY A 154 -5.15 -6.38 25.44
N LEU A 155 -4.04 -7.04 25.76
CA LEU A 155 -3.44 -8.07 24.87
C LEU A 155 -3.60 -9.46 25.48
N GLY A 156 -4.84 -9.93 25.53
CA GLY A 156 -5.13 -11.35 25.32
C GLY A 156 -5.32 -11.57 23.81
N PRO A 157 -5.03 -12.76 23.27
CA PRO A 157 -5.39 -13.07 21.90
C PRO A 157 -6.90 -12.88 21.79
N ALA A 158 -7.34 -11.87 21.03
CA ALA A 158 -8.72 -11.72 20.64
C ALA A 158 -9.04 -12.94 19.77
N THR A 159 -9.46 -14.02 20.42
CA THR A 159 -10.23 -15.07 19.78
C THR A 159 -11.45 -14.37 19.22
N VAL A 160 -11.43 -14.21 17.90
CA VAL A 160 -12.60 -13.85 17.11
C VAL A 160 -13.65 -14.89 17.46
N ARG A 161 -14.51 -14.56 18.42
CA ARG A 161 -15.69 -15.36 18.72
C ARG A 161 -16.62 -15.10 17.57
N GLU A 162 -16.62 -16.04 16.64
CA GLU A 162 -17.60 -16.21 15.58
C GLU A 162 -18.98 -16.27 16.24
N THR A 163 -19.61 -15.11 16.42
CA THR A 163 -21.05 -15.05 16.63
C THR A 163 -21.70 -15.30 15.28
N ALA A 164 -21.91 -16.59 15.02
CA ALA A 164 -22.90 -17.06 14.09
C ALA A 164 -24.27 -16.49 14.49
N SER A 165 -24.79 -15.56 13.69
CA SER A 165 -26.14 -15.66 13.08
C SER A 165 -26.56 -14.33 12.46
N ALA A 166 -26.47 -14.27 11.14
CA ALA A 166 -27.57 -13.85 10.27
C ALA A 166 -27.21 -14.26 8.85
N VAL A 167 -28.10 -15.01 8.22
CA VAL A 167 -27.98 -15.66 6.92
C VAL A 167 -27.53 -14.66 5.84
N GLY A 168 -26.28 -14.74 5.43
CA GLY A 168 -25.75 -14.07 4.24
C GLY A 168 -25.10 -15.13 3.38
N LEU A 169 -25.68 -15.38 2.21
CA LEU A 169 -25.16 -16.31 1.19
C LEU A 169 -23.63 -16.18 1.09
N ASP A 170 -22.91 -17.30 1.20
CA ASP A 170 -21.45 -17.40 1.12
C ASP A 170 -20.97 -16.92 -0.27
N ARG A 171 -20.80 -15.60 -0.42
CA ARG A 171 -20.42 -14.97 -1.68
C ARG A 171 -18.91 -15.11 -1.88
N GLN A 172 -18.52 -15.81 -2.95
CA GLN A 172 -17.13 -15.98 -3.31
C GLN A 172 -16.56 -14.69 -3.90
N THR A 173 -15.37 -14.31 -3.44
CA THR A 173 -14.62 -13.16 -3.98
C THR A 173 -13.60 -13.66 -4.99
N LEU A 174 -13.69 -13.19 -6.23
CA LEU A 174 -12.83 -13.56 -7.34
C LEU A 174 -11.98 -12.37 -7.80
N LEU A 175 -10.69 -12.59 -8.03
CA LEU A 175 -9.78 -11.67 -8.70
C LEU A 175 -9.87 -11.91 -10.20
N VAL A 176 -10.30 -10.91 -10.97
CA VAL A 176 -10.41 -10.99 -12.43
C VAL A 176 -9.21 -10.31 -13.10
N PHE A 177 -8.63 -11.00 -14.08
CA PHE A 177 -7.47 -10.54 -14.83
C PHE A 177 -7.60 -10.89 -16.31
N GLY A 178 -6.93 -10.11 -17.15
CA GLY A 178 -6.93 -10.26 -18.60
C GLY A 178 -5.72 -11.06 -19.10
N VAL A 179 -5.95 -11.92 -20.08
CA VAL A 179 -4.92 -12.65 -20.84
C VAL A 179 -5.33 -12.71 -22.30
N ALA A 180 -4.52 -12.15 -23.20
CA ALA A 180 -4.77 -12.09 -24.65
C ALA A 180 -6.18 -11.56 -25.02
N GLY A 181 -6.68 -10.58 -24.25
CA GLY A 181 -8.01 -9.99 -24.44
C GLY A 181 -9.17 -10.80 -23.86
N GLN A 182 -8.93 -12.02 -23.38
CA GLN A 182 -9.88 -12.84 -22.63
C GLN A 182 -9.75 -12.61 -21.12
N GLU A 183 -10.73 -13.05 -20.35
CA GLU A 183 -10.79 -12.81 -18.91
C GLU A 183 -10.94 -14.08 -18.11
N PHE A 184 -10.12 -14.14 -17.08
CA PHE A 184 -10.01 -15.25 -16.18
C PHE A 184 -10.15 -14.75 -14.75
N ALA A 185 -10.58 -15.63 -13.86
CA ALA A 185 -10.79 -15.33 -12.46
C ALA A 185 -10.11 -16.37 -11.57
N LEU A 186 -9.55 -15.92 -10.45
CA LEU A 186 -9.06 -16.80 -9.39
C LEU A 186 -9.72 -16.42 -8.06
N PRO A 187 -10.10 -17.40 -7.21
CA PRO A 187 -10.57 -17.10 -5.87
C PRO A 187 -9.54 -16.29 -5.07
N VAL A 188 -9.96 -15.16 -4.49
CA VAL A 188 -9.08 -14.23 -3.75
C VAL A 188 -8.50 -14.88 -2.49
N ASP A 189 -9.16 -15.90 -1.94
CA ASP A 189 -8.55 -16.73 -0.93
C ASP A 189 -7.30 -17.43 -1.49
N ARG A 190 -7.31 -17.96 -2.70
CA ARG A 190 -6.16 -18.65 -3.30
C ARG A 190 -5.06 -17.71 -3.83
N VAL A 191 -5.28 -16.40 -3.85
CA VAL A 191 -4.27 -15.41 -4.25
C VAL A 191 -3.49 -14.92 -3.02
N ARG A 192 -2.16 -15.08 -3.06
CA ARG A 192 -1.26 -14.58 -2.01
C ARG A 192 -0.91 -13.12 -2.22
N GLU A 193 -0.39 -12.79 -3.40
CA GLU A 193 0.01 -11.43 -3.77
C GLU A 193 0.07 -11.26 -5.28
N ILE A 194 0.07 -10.02 -5.74
CA ILE A 194 0.27 -9.67 -7.15
C ILE A 194 1.57 -8.88 -7.28
N LEU A 195 2.48 -9.38 -8.11
CA LEU A 195 3.80 -8.83 -8.33
C LEU A 195 3.95 -8.24 -9.74
N PRO A 196 4.84 -7.26 -9.96
CA PRO A 196 5.25 -6.91 -11.31
C PRO A 196 5.95 -8.09 -11.97
N ALA A 197 5.68 -8.33 -13.26
CA ALA A 197 6.40 -9.33 -14.00
C ALA A 197 7.87 -8.91 -14.22
N PRO A 198 8.84 -9.83 -14.11
CA PRO A 198 10.23 -9.51 -14.43
C PRO A 198 10.39 -9.22 -15.92
N SER A 199 11.34 -8.35 -16.27
CA SER A 199 11.66 -8.02 -17.67
C SER A 199 12.27 -9.20 -18.43
N GLU A 200 12.96 -10.09 -17.71
CA GLU A 200 13.52 -11.33 -18.24
C GLU A 200 13.11 -12.49 -17.32
N VAL A 201 12.56 -13.55 -17.90
CA VAL A 201 12.30 -14.81 -17.20
C VAL A 201 13.42 -15.78 -17.54
N ALA A 202 14.07 -16.35 -16.53
CA ALA A 202 15.08 -17.37 -16.74
C ALA A 202 14.43 -18.63 -17.33
N ARG A 203 14.55 -18.81 -18.66
CA ARG A 203 14.00 -19.95 -19.39
C ARG A 203 14.78 -21.22 -19.03
N MET A 204 14.06 -22.29 -18.73
CA MET A 204 14.66 -23.58 -18.39
C MET A 204 14.79 -24.46 -19.63
N ALA A 205 15.90 -25.17 -19.75
CA ALA A 205 16.08 -26.17 -20.80
C ALA A 205 15.11 -27.35 -20.55
N ARG A 206 14.37 -27.79 -21.58
CA ARG A 206 13.41 -28.92 -21.56
C ARG A 206 12.13 -28.74 -20.73
N ALA A 207 11.74 -27.51 -20.39
CA ALA A 207 10.43 -27.26 -19.75
C ALA A 207 9.25 -27.46 -20.72
N LYS A 208 8.07 -27.84 -20.20
CA LYS A 208 6.82 -27.84 -20.97
C LYS A 208 6.51 -26.44 -21.49
N ALA A 209 5.88 -26.30 -22.65
CA ALA A 209 5.67 -25.02 -23.34
C ALA A 209 4.97 -23.94 -22.48
N HIS A 210 4.10 -24.33 -21.54
CA HIS A 210 3.39 -23.42 -20.63
C HIS A 210 4.22 -22.95 -19.42
N LEU A 211 5.38 -23.55 -19.17
CA LEU A 211 6.26 -23.20 -18.06
C LEU A 211 7.36 -22.28 -18.56
N LEU A 212 7.16 -20.98 -18.34
CA LEU A 212 8.00 -19.92 -18.89
C LEU A 212 9.38 -19.84 -18.22
N GLY A 213 9.47 -20.28 -16.96
CA GLY A 213 10.71 -20.35 -16.19
C GLY A 213 10.48 -20.16 -14.69
N VAL A 214 11.45 -19.56 -14.01
CA VAL A 214 11.37 -19.20 -12.59
C VAL A 214 11.68 -17.71 -12.37
N MET A 215 11.10 -17.11 -11.33
CA MET A 215 11.49 -15.79 -10.85
C MET A 215 11.90 -15.84 -9.38
N ALA A 216 12.88 -15.03 -8.98
CA ALA A 216 13.24 -14.89 -7.58
C ALA A 216 12.24 -13.99 -6.85
N VAL A 217 11.65 -14.48 -5.77
CA VAL A 217 10.76 -13.74 -4.88
C VAL A 217 11.20 -13.98 -3.44
N ARG A 218 11.75 -12.95 -2.78
CA ARG A 218 12.14 -12.99 -1.36
C ARG A 218 12.96 -14.24 -1.03
N ASP A 219 14.06 -14.44 -1.76
CA ASP A 219 15.01 -15.56 -1.66
C ASP A 219 14.44 -16.96 -1.98
N ARG A 220 13.27 -17.03 -2.63
CA ARG A 220 12.69 -18.27 -3.15
C ARG A 220 12.48 -18.22 -4.65
N LEU A 221 12.66 -19.35 -5.33
CA LEU A 221 12.33 -19.50 -6.74
C LEU A 221 10.84 -19.77 -6.89
N LEU A 222 10.13 -18.89 -7.59
CA LEU A 222 8.72 -19.01 -7.94
C LEU A 222 8.59 -19.48 -9.39
N PRO A 223 8.07 -20.69 -9.65
CA PRO A 223 7.76 -21.15 -11.00
C PRO A 223 6.73 -20.25 -11.67
N LEU A 224 6.97 -19.89 -12.93
CA LEU A 224 6.08 -19.05 -13.73
C LEU A 224 5.35 -19.87 -14.79
N VAL A 225 4.02 -19.90 -14.68
CA VAL A 225 3.11 -20.50 -15.66
C VAL A 225 2.53 -19.39 -16.53
N GLY A 226 2.71 -19.52 -17.84
CA GLY A 226 2.16 -18.62 -18.84
C GLY A 226 0.77 -19.07 -19.26
N LEU A 227 -0.27 -18.30 -18.92
CA LEU A 227 -1.65 -18.66 -19.30
C LEU A 227 -1.89 -18.64 -20.81
N ARG A 228 -1.15 -17.82 -21.57
CA ARG A 228 -1.24 -17.80 -23.03
C ARG A 228 -0.84 -19.16 -23.61
N ALA A 229 0.34 -19.65 -23.24
CA ALA A 229 0.82 -20.96 -23.66
C ALA A 229 0.01 -22.12 -23.06
N LEU A 230 -0.55 -21.97 -21.85
CA LEU A 230 -1.40 -23.00 -21.23
C LEU A 230 -2.72 -23.20 -21.98
N PHE A 231 -3.37 -22.11 -22.39
CA PHE A 231 -4.66 -22.12 -23.08
C PHE A 231 -4.53 -22.04 -24.61
N GLY A 232 -3.32 -22.22 -25.17
CA GLY A 232 -3.11 -22.15 -26.63
C GLY A 232 -3.44 -20.80 -27.27
N LEU A 233 -3.45 -19.72 -26.47
CA LEU A 233 -3.72 -18.36 -26.94
C LEU A 233 -2.47 -17.76 -27.61
N ASP A 234 -2.68 -16.70 -28.41
CA ASP A 234 -1.60 -16.04 -29.13
C ASP A 234 -0.45 -15.63 -28.18
N THR A 235 0.71 -16.24 -28.37
CA THR A 235 1.93 -15.97 -27.60
C THR A 235 2.67 -14.75 -28.13
N ALA A 236 2.24 -14.17 -29.26
CA ALA A 236 2.78 -12.90 -29.76
C ALA A 236 2.57 -11.81 -28.70
N GLY A 237 3.68 -11.43 -28.10
CA GLY A 237 3.71 -10.44 -27.03
C GLY A 237 3.99 -10.99 -25.65
N GLU A 238 4.35 -12.26 -25.42
CA GLU A 238 4.79 -12.79 -24.10
C GLU A 238 5.94 -11.99 -23.40
N GLN A 239 6.60 -11.07 -24.11
CA GLN A 239 7.59 -10.12 -23.57
C GLN A 239 7.07 -8.67 -23.38
N ALA A 240 5.79 -8.38 -23.59
CA ALA A 240 5.20 -7.05 -23.40
C ALA A 240 5.41 -6.48 -21.97
N ALA A 241 5.76 -5.20 -21.92
CA ALA A 241 5.99 -4.46 -20.68
C ALA A 241 4.68 -4.22 -19.90
N GLY A 242 4.77 -4.20 -18.56
CA GLY A 242 3.65 -3.83 -17.68
C GLY A 242 2.77 -4.98 -17.19
N ARG A 243 3.15 -6.24 -17.47
CA ARG A 243 2.48 -7.45 -16.97
C ARG A 243 2.53 -7.62 -15.45
N ARG A 244 1.72 -8.56 -14.96
CA ARG A 244 1.65 -8.93 -13.54
C ARG A 244 1.81 -10.44 -13.35
N VAL A 245 2.34 -10.83 -12.22
CA VAL A 245 2.42 -12.22 -11.75
C VAL A 245 1.47 -12.35 -10.57
N VAL A 246 0.43 -13.17 -10.71
CA VAL A 246 -0.48 -13.52 -9.62
C VAL A 246 0.12 -14.74 -8.91
N VAL A 247 0.54 -14.56 -7.65
CA VAL A 247 1.10 -15.64 -6.83
C VAL A 247 -0.05 -16.42 -6.22
N VAL A 248 -0.23 -17.66 -6.63
CA VAL A 248 -1.30 -18.54 -6.16
C VAL A 248 -0.75 -19.45 -5.07
N ARG A 249 -1.55 -19.67 -4.00
CA ARG A 249 -1.24 -20.62 -2.91
C ARG A 249 -1.99 -21.94 -3.08
N SER A 250 -1.33 -23.04 -2.73
CA SER A 250 -1.97 -24.34 -2.64
C SER A 250 -2.79 -24.45 -1.36
N GLY A 251 -3.82 -25.29 -1.36
CA GLY A 251 -4.72 -25.48 -0.22
C GLY A 251 -4.01 -25.99 1.04
N LEU A 252 -4.73 -25.96 2.17
CA LEU A 252 -4.25 -26.50 3.45
C LEU A 252 -4.00 -28.01 3.35
N GLY A 253 -2.79 -28.41 2.99
CA GLY A 253 -2.30 -29.77 3.19
C GLY A 253 -1.70 -29.90 4.58
N THR A 254 -2.35 -30.64 5.47
CA THR A 254 -1.90 -31.00 6.83
C THR A 254 -0.76 -32.02 6.85
N SER A 255 -0.02 -32.17 5.76
CA SER A 255 1.09 -33.11 5.65
C SER A 255 2.36 -32.34 5.31
N ARG A 256 3.44 -32.70 6.01
CA ARG A 256 4.81 -32.14 6.06
C ARG A 256 5.50 -31.68 4.75
N GLY A 257 4.85 -31.66 3.60
CA GLY A 257 5.32 -30.99 2.38
C GLY A 257 4.27 -30.00 1.88
N GLY A 258 4.35 -28.75 2.33
CA GLY A 258 3.55 -27.66 1.76
C GLY A 258 3.93 -27.46 0.28
N GLN A 259 2.96 -27.59 -0.63
CA GLN A 259 3.20 -27.35 -2.05
C GLN A 259 3.69 -25.91 -2.27
N ALA A 260 4.78 -25.76 -3.03
CA ALA A 260 5.35 -24.47 -3.36
C ALA A 260 4.35 -23.61 -4.13
N PRO A 261 4.26 -22.29 -3.84
CA PRO A 261 3.39 -21.39 -4.59
C PRO A 261 3.79 -21.35 -6.06
N VAL A 262 2.84 -21.00 -6.93
CA VAL A 262 3.06 -20.87 -8.39
C VAL A 262 2.69 -19.45 -8.80
N GLY A 263 3.53 -18.84 -9.65
CA GLY A 263 3.27 -17.55 -10.26
C GLY A 263 2.55 -17.72 -11.59
N VAL A 264 1.41 -17.07 -11.73
CA VAL A 264 0.62 -17.08 -12.96
C VAL A 264 0.82 -15.75 -13.67
N LEU A 265 1.38 -15.77 -14.88
CA LEU A 265 1.63 -14.55 -15.66
C LEU A 265 0.33 -14.07 -16.32
N VAL A 266 -0.05 -12.82 -16.06
CA VAL A 266 -1.26 -12.18 -16.57
C VAL A 266 -0.92 -10.84 -17.24
N ASP A 267 -1.71 -10.43 -18.23
CA ASP A 267 -1.46 -9.17 -18.94
C ASP A 267 -1.84 -7.96 -18.08
N GLU A 268 -3.00 -8.02 -17.43
CA GLU A 268 -3.48 -6.97 -16.53
C GLU A 268 -4.40 -7.52 -15.44
N VAL A 269 -4.42 -6.86 -14.28
CA VAL A 269 -5.47 -7.07 -13.28
C VAL A 269 -6.62 -6.12 -13.58
N ARG A 270 -7.82 -6.65 -13.76
CA ARG A 270 -8.99 -5.85 -14.14
C ARG A 270 -9.75 -5.36 -12.93
N GLU A 271 -10.25 -6.30 -12.13
CA GLU A 271 -11.21 -6.04 -11.07
C GLU A 271 -11.25 -7.17 -10.02
N ILE A 272 -11.96 -6.90 -8.92
CA ILE A 272 -12.33 -7.89 -7.92
C ILE A 272 -13.86 -7.98 -7.95
N LEU A 273 -14.39 -9.19 -8.12
CA LEU A 273 -15.83 -9.44 -8.17
C LEU A 273 -16.26 -10.26 -6.96
N ARG A 274 -17.34 -9.85 -6.30
CA ARG A 274 -18.08 -10.71 -5.37
C ARG A 274 -19.32 -11.25 -6.06
N LEU A 275 -19.41 -12.57 -6.18
CA LEU A 275 -20.55 -13.25 -6.76
C LEU A 275 -21.04 -14.37 -5.86
N ASP A 276 -22.31 -14.70 -6.05
CA ASP A 276 -22.90 -15.92 -5.50
C ASP A 276 -22.29 -17.13 -6.24
N PRO A 277 -21.79 -18.17 -5.54
CA PRO A 277 -21.31 -19.40 -6.17
C PRO A 277 -22.33 -20.04 -7.12
N ALA A 278 -23.64 -19.82 -6.90
CA ALA A 278 -24.70 -20.30 -7.80
C ALA A 278 -24.67 -19.66 -9.20
N LEU A 279 -23.94 -18.55 -9.39
CA LEU A 279 -23.73 -17.89 -10.69
C LEU A 279 -22.49 -18.40 -11.43
N ILE A 280 -21.79 -19.41 -10.87
CA ILE A 280 -20.69 -20.11 -11.52
C ILE A 280 -21.24 -21.42 -12.09
N ASP A 281 -21.42 -21.47 -13.41
CA ASP A 281 -21.80 -22.70 -14.07
C ASP A 281 -20.59 -23.64 -14.15
N PRO A 282 -20.76 -24.95 -13.92
CA PRO A 282 -19.70 -25.91 -14.19
C PRO A 282 -19.39 -25.91 -15.69
N VAL A 283 -18.13 -26.21 -16.04
CA VAL A 283 -17.71 -26.32 -17.43
C VAL A 283 -18.53 -27.44 -18.11
N PRO A 284 -19.18 -27.19 -19.26
CA PRO A 284 -19.93 -28.21 -19.98
C PRO A 284 -19.07 -29.46 -20.27
N PRO A 285 -19.60 -30.69 -20.07
CA PRO A 285 -18.82 -31.93 -20.21
C PRO A 285 -18.19 -32.14 -21.59
N LEU A 286 -18.76 -31.52 -22.63
CA LEU A 286 -18.23 -31.54 -24.00
C LEU A 286 -16.94 -30.72 -24.14
N LEU A 287 -16.80 -29.63 -23.38
CA LEU A 287 -15.62 -28.77 -23.37
C LEU A 287 -14.57 -29.27 -22.39
N ALA A 288 -14.99 -29.90 -21.28
CA ALA A 288 -14.09 -30.46 -20.26
C ALA A 288 -13.15 -31.58 -20.76
N ARG A 289 -13.35 -32.08 -21.98
CA ARG A 289 -12.49 -33.07 -22.64
C ARG A 289 -11.30 -32.44 -23.37
N GLU A 290 -11.37 -31.15 -23.64
CA GLU A 290 -10.30 -30.41 -24.30
C GLU A 290 -9.27 -29.93 -23.26
N PRO A 291 -7.97 -29.99 -23.55
CA PRO A 291 -6.91 -29.62 -22.62
C PRO A 291 -6.99 -28.16 -22.14
N GLU A 292 -7.58 -27.29 -22.96
CA GLU A 292 -7.78 -25.86 -22.67
C GLU A 292 -8.81 -25.60 -21.55
N PHE A 293 -9.67 -26.57 -21.23
CA PHE A 293 -10.70 -26.43 -20.19
C PHE A 293 -10.36 -27.27 -18.95
N GLU A 294 -9.27 -28.04 -18.98
CA GLU A 294 -8.85 -28.89 -17.87
C GLU A 294 -8.61 -28.06 -16.60
N ASP A 295 -8.08 -26.85 -16.73
CA ASP A 295 -7.69 -26.00 -15.59
C ASP A 295 -8.82 -25.06 -15.09
N LEU A 296 -10.06 -25.23 -15.55
CA LEU A 296 -11.21 -24.38 -15.19
C LEU A 296 -12.13 -25.05 -14.15
N ASP A 297 -12.43 -24.35 -13.06
CA ASP A 297 -13.47 -24.73 -12.08
C ASP A 297 -14.88 -24.44 -12.60
N GLY A 298 -15.04 -23.43 -13.46
CA GLY A 298 -16.33 -23.08 -14.03
C GLY A 298 -16.32 -21.80 -14.85
N ILE A 299 -17.49 -21.37 -15.28
CA ILE A 299 -17.71 -20.12 -16.00
C ILE A 299 -18.66 -19.26 -15.17
N ALA A 300 -18.13 -18.18 -14.60
CA ALA A 300 -18.93 -17.22 -13.85
C ALA A 300 -19.71 -16.30 -14.81
N ARG A 301 -21.00 -16.13 -14.55
CA ARG A 301 -21.82 -15.10 -15.19
C ARG A 301 -21.76 -13.84 -14.35
N ALA A 302 -21.02 -12.86 -14.83
CA ALA A 302 -20.92 -11.54 -14.20
C ALA A 302 -21.74 -10.51 -14.98
N ASP A 303 -22.30 -9.53 -14.28
CA ASP A 303 -22.93 -8.39 -14.93
C ASP A 303 -21.85 -7.44 -15.46
N GLY A 304 -21.97 -6.98 -16.71
CA GLY A 304 -21.08 -5.98 -17.26
C GLY A 304 -21.28 -4.66 -16.53
N GLY A 305 -20.23 -4.14 -15.88
CA GLY A 305 -20.25 -2.79 -15.34
C GLY A 305 -20.70 -1.77 -16.40
N ASN A 306 -21.63 -0.90 -16.02
CA ASN A 306 -22.26 0.15 -16.84
C ASN A 306 -23.23 -0.35 -17.93
N GLY A 307 -24.32 -1.01 -17.55
CA GLY A 307 -25.48 -1.26 -18.43
C GLY A 307 -25.27 -2.23 -19.61
N GLY A 308 -24.09 -2.85 -19.71
CA GLY A 308 -23.76 -3.85 -20.73
C GLY A 308 -24.14 -5.27 -20.27
N GLY A 309 -24.61 -6.09 -21.22
CA GLY A 309 -25.14 -7.43 -20.97
C GLY A 309 -24.23 -8.40 -20.20
N ARG A 310 -24.79 -9.56 -19.86
CA ARG A 310 -24.10 -10.65 -19.11
C ARG A 310 -22.77 -11.00 -19.77
N ARG A 311 -21.70 -10.95 -18.97
CA ARG A 311 -20.32 -11.22 -19.35
C ARG A 311 -19.88 -12.53 -18.72
N LEU A 312 -19.18 -13.36 -19.49
CA LEU A 312 -18.67 -14.65 -19.01
C LEU A 312 -17.22 -14.48 -18.59
N VAL A 313 -16.89 -14.98 -17.40
CA VAL A 313 -15.53 -14.97 -16.85
C VAL A 313 -15.14 -16.39 -16.47
N SER A 314 -14.04 -16.90 -17.03
CA SER A 314 -13.58 -18.26 -16.78
C SER A 314 -12.88 -18.36 -15.42
N VAL A 315 -13.42 -19.16 -14.50
CA VAL A 315 -12.86 -19.34 -13.15
C VAL A 315 -11.81 -20.44 -13.18
N LEU A 316 -10.57 -20.11 -12.88
CA LEU A 316 -9.43 -21.03 -12.86
C LEU A 316 -9.38 -21.83 -11.56
N SER A 317 -8.98 -23.09 -11.70
CA SER A 317 -8.71 -24.00 -10.61
C SER A 317 -7.30 -23.83 -10.08
N ALA A 318 -7.16 -23.22 -8.90
CA ALA A 318 -5.85 -23.06 -8.27
C ALA A 318 -5.12 -24.41 -8.14
N GLU A 319 -5.83 -25.46 -7.73
CA GLU A 319 -5.28 -26.82 -7.52
C GLU A 319 -4.74 -27.46 -8.80
N ARG A 320 -5.40 -27.23 -9.94
CA ARG A 320 -4.95 -27.79 -11.23
C ARG A 320 -3.80 -26.98 -11.82
N LEU A 321 -3.80 -25.65 -11.65
CA LEU A 321 -2.65 -24.80 -11.97
C LEU A 321 -1.36 -25.23 -11.25
N PHE A 322 -1.45 -25.77 -10.02
CA PHE A 322 -0.28 -26.32 -9.32
C PHE A 322 0.33 -27.53 -10.00
N ARG A 323 -0.44 -28.37 -10.70
CA ARG A 323 0.10 -29.57 -11.36
C ARG A 323 1.15 -29.20 -12.41
N HIS A 324 0.99 -28.03 -13.02
CA HIS A 324 1.94 -27.50 -13.99
C HIS A 324 3.23 -26.98 -13.34
N GLY A 325 3.17 -26.47 -12.11
CA GLY A 325 4.35 -26.00 -11.35
C GLY A 325 5.05 -27.07 -10.52
N ALA A 326 4.34 -28.10 -10.07
CA ALA A 326 4.84 -29.12 -9.14
C ALA A 326 5.89 -30.05 -9.76
N ALA A 327 5.85 -30.27 -11.08
CA ALA A 327 6.83 -31.10 -11.78
C ALA A 327 8.28 -30.60 -11.59
N LEU A 328 8.49 -29.29 -11.43
CA LEU A 328 9.82 -28.72 -11.18
C LEU A 328 10.31 -28.86 -9.74
N ALA A 329 9.38 -28.83 -8.76
CA ALA A 329 9.75 -28.99 -7.35
C ALA A 329 10.23 -30.42 -7.07
N ALA A 330 9.72 -31.41 -7.82
CA ALA A 330 10.17 -32.80 -7.75
C ALA A 330 11.56 -33.01 -8.37
N ASP A 331 11.84 -32.40 -9.53
CA ASP A 331 13.14 -32.55 -10.21
C ASP A 331 14.29 -31.73 -9.58
N ALA A 332 13.98 -30.67 -8.82
CA ALA A 332 14.97 -29.93 -8.03
C ALA A 332 15.43 -30.69 -6.77
N GLY A 333 14.70 -31.75 -6.38
CA GLY A 333 15.05 -32.67 -5.29
C GLY A 333 15.84 -33.88 -5.78
N GLY A 334 16.97 -33.65 -6.47
CA GLY A 334 17.86 -34.73 -6.90
C GLY A 334 18.49 -35.45 -5.71
N GLU A 335 18.40 -36.78 -5.72
CA GLU A 335 18.92 -37.74 -4.75
C GLU A 335 20.40 -37.47 -4.39
N GLY A 336 20.63 -36.82 -3.24
CA GLY A 336 21.95 -36.57 -2.68
C GLY A 336 21.84 -36.50 -1.16
N ASN A 337 22.42 -37.50 -0.50
CA ASN A 337 22.41 -37.71 0.94
C ASN A 337 22.85 -36.46 1.74
N GLY A 338 21.99 -35.97 2.63
CA GLY A 338 22.35 -35.03 3.70
C GLY A 338 21.81 -33.61 3.55
N MET A 339 20.86 -33.28 4.46
CA MET A 339 20.22 -31.99 4.67
C MET A 339 19.06 -31.68 3.71
N GLU A 340 17.86 -32.16 4.08
CA GLU A 340 16.61 -31.48 3.72
C GLU A 340 16.85 -29.98 3.96
N PRO A 341 16.68 -29.09 2.95
CA PRO A 341 16.65 -27.68 3.24
C PRO A 341 15.45 -27.50 4.16
N VAL A 342 15.73 -27.28 5.45
CA VAL A 342 14.78 -26.72 6.39
C VAL A 342 14.47 -25.35 5.81
N LEU A 343 13.54 -25.31 4.86
CA LEU A 343 12.87 -24.08 4.47
C LEU A 343 12.35 -23.55 5.79
N PRO A 344 12.79 -22.38 6.26
CA PRO A 344 12.17 -21.79 7.43
C PRO A 344 10.68 -21.74 7.11
N ALA A 345 9.91 -22.47 7.91
CA ALA A 345 8.49 -22.31 8.01
C ALA A 345 8.28 -20.91 8.62
N GLU A 346 8.52 -19.86 7.83
CA GLU A 346 7.83 -18.62 8.07
C GLU A 346 6.36 -19.00 8.00
N GLY A 347 5.70 -18.91 9.15
CA GLY A 347 4.36 -19.43 9.36
C GLY A 347 3.47 -19.02 8.20
N TYR A 348 3.02 -20.01 7.43
CA TYR A 348 1.88 -19.87 6.54
C TYR A 348 0.63 -19.81 7.42
N GLY A 349 0.46 -18.70 8.15
CA GLY A 349 -0.64 -18.47 9.06
C GLY A 349 -0.95 -16.99 9.15
N GLY A 350 -2.14 -16.60 8.67
CA GLY A 350 -2.87 -15.44 9.21
C GLY A 350 -2.37 -14.03 8.86
N GLY A 351 -1.82 -13.78 7.67
CA GLY A 351 -1.62 -12.40 7.21
C GLY A 351 -2.94 -11.69 6.89
N GLU A 352 -3.07 -10.42 7.27
CA GLU A 352 -4.21 -9.60 6.85
C GLU A 352 -4.13 -9.31 5.35
N ARG A 353 -5.27 -9.36 4.65
CA ARG A 353 -5.33 -9.20 3.20
C ARG A 353 -5.91 -7.85 2.83
N PHE A 354 -5.20 -7.15 1.96
CA PHE A 354 -5.55 -5.82 1.51
C PHE A 354 -5.69 -5.75 -0.01
N VAL A 355 -6.69 -4.99 -0.45
CA VAL A 355 -6.77 -4.46 -1.81
C VAL A 355 -5.90 -3.20 -1.82
N VAL A 356 -4.83 -3.23 -2.61
CA VAL A 356 -3.86 -2.14 -2.70
C VAL A 356 -4.11 -1.34 -3.97
N PHE A 357 -4.26 -0.03 -3.83
CA PHE A 357 -4.48 0.91 -4.91
C PHE A 357 -3.55 2.11 -4.77
N ARG A 358 -3.47 2.91 -5.83
CA ARG A 358 -2.57 4.06 -5.93
C ARG A 358 -3.33 5.37 -5.91
N LEU A 359 -2.75 6.36 -5.24
CA LEU A 359 -3.16 7.77 -5.29
C LEU A 359 -1.92 8.65 -5.28
N ALA A 360 -1.76 9.50 -6.30
CA ALA A 360 -0.66 10.47 -6.41
C ALA A 360 0.74 9.85 -6.20
N GLY A 361 0.94 8.61 -6.66
CA GLY A 361 2.21 7.88 -6.56
C GLY A 361 2.42 7.07 -5.28
N ALA A 362 1.59 7.27 -4.24
CA ALA A 362 1.62 6.47 -3.01
C ALA A 362 0.64 5.29 -3.07
N GLU A 363 0.92 4.24 -2.29
CA GLU A 363 0.06 3.06 -2.17
C GLU A 363 -0.77 3.08 -0.90
N TYR A 364 -2.05 2.74 -1.06
CA TYR A 364 -3.05 2.68 -0.01
C TYR A 364 -3.68 1.29 -0.01
N GLY A 365 -4.02 0.79 1.17
CA GLY A 365 -4.62 -0.52 1.36
C GLY A 365 -5.98 -0.43 2.06
N LEU A 366 -6.96 -1.19 1.57
CA LEU A 366 -8.22 -1.44 2.27
C LEU A 366 -8.37 -2.94 2.57
N PRO A 367 -8.89 -3.32 3.75
CA PRO A 367 -9.16 -4.72 4.05
C PRO A 367 -10.04 -5.33 2.96
N VAL A 368 -9.65 -6.51 2.46
CA VAL A 368 -10.42 -7.23 1.43
C VAL A 368 -11.85 -7.48 1.88
N SER A 369 -12.07 -7.69 3.17
CA SER A 369 -13.40 -7.88 3.77
C SER A 369 -14.35 -6.69 3.57
N ALA A 370 -13.82 -5.46 3.47
CA ALA A 370 -14.61 -4.26 3.26
C ALA A 370 -14.86 -3.95 1.77
N VAL A 371 -14.00 -4.43 0.87
CA VAL A 371 -14.11 -4.18 -0.59
C VAL A 371 -15.14 -5.12 -1.22
N ARG A 372 -16.18 -4.56 -1.82
CA ARG A 372 -17.28 -5.28 -2.47
C ARG A 372 -16.96 -5.61 -3.92
N GLU A 373 -16.51 -4.63 -4.68
CA GLU A 373 -16.05 -4.81 -6.06
C GLU A 373 -15.12 -3.66 -6.49
N VAL A 374 -14.42 -3.83 -7.60
CA VAL A 374 -13.56 -2.78 -8.17
C VAL A 374 -13.95 -2.55 -9.62
N LEU A 375 -14.52 -1.41 -9.93
CA LEU A 375 -15.00 -1.10 -11.28
C LEU A 375 -13.95 -0.29 -12.06
N ARG A 376 -14.06 -0.30 -13.39
CA ARG A 376 -13.41 0.74 -14.20
C ARG A 376 -14.02 2.09 -13.88
N ARG A 377 -13.21 3.15 -13.92
CA ARG A 377 -13.72 4.51 -13.79
C ARG A 377 -14.70 4.78 -14.96
N PRO A 378 -15.92 5.27 -14.69
CA PRO A 378 -16.86 5.60 -15.75
C PRO A 378 -16.42 6.84 -16.53
N ASP A 379 -16.79 6.92 -17.81
CA ASP A 379 -16.47 8.06 -18.68
C ASP A 379 -17.16 9.35 -18.22
N SER A 380 -18.34 9.21 -17.61
CA SER A 380 -19.09 10.31 -17.02
C SER A 380 -19.61 9.93 -15.63
N ILE A 381 -19.66 10.91 -14.74
CA ILE A 381 -20.21 10.79 -13.39
C ILE A 381 -21.36 11.78 -13.30
N THR A 382 -22.51 11.34 -12.79
CA THR A 382 -23.66 12.22 -12.56
C THR A 382 -23.35 13.08 -11.33
N PRO A 383 -23.23 14.42 -11.47
CA PRO A 383 -22.90 15.29 -10.35
C PRO A 383 -24.02 15.29 -9.31
N LEU A 384 -23.66 15.35 -8.03
CA LEU A 384 -24.61 15.43 -6.92
C LEU A 384 -24.67 16.90 -6.44
N PRO A 385 -25.81 17.60 -6.58
CA PRO A 385 -25.93 18.98 -6.12
C PRO A 385 -25.72 19.12 -4.61
N ASN A 386 -25.11 20.23 -4.18
CA ASN A 386 -24.83 20.57 -2.78
C ASN A 386 -23.99 19.52 -2.02
N ALA A 387 -23.35 18.59 -2.72
CA ALA A 387 -22.45 17.65 -2.10
C ALA A 387 -21.12 18.32 -1.72
N PRO A 388 -20.43 17.85 -0.66
CA PRO A 388 -19.09 18.30 -0.34
C PRO A 388 -18.11 18.13 -1.52
N ASP A 389 -17.07 18.97 -1.60
CA ASP A 389 -16.13 19.00 -2.74
C ASP A 389 -15.43 17.66 -3.05
N PHE A 390 -15.26 16.82 -2.02
CA PHE A 390 -14.68 15.48 -2.16
C PHE A 390 -15.63 14.48 -2.82
N VAL A 391 -16.92 14.80 -2.95
CA VAL A 391 -17.91 13.98 -3.65
C VAL A 391 -17.89 14.32 -5.13
N ALA A 392 -17.49 13.36 -5.95
CA ALA A 392 -17.48 13.51 -7.40
C ALA A 392 -18.89 13.43 -8.01
N GLY A 393 -19.81 12.72 -7.35
CA GLY A 393 -21.18 12.53 -7.79
C GLY A 393 -21.72 11.15 -7.43
N VAL A 394 -22.56 10.59 -8.29
CA VAL A 394 -23.17 9.26 -8.12
C VAL A 394 -23.07 8.42 -9.39
N LEU A 395 -23.13 7.09 -9.21
CA LEU A 395 -23.23 6.08 -10.27
C LEU A 395 -24.32 5.08 -9.91
N THR A 396 -25.06 4.55 -10.88
CA THR A 396 -25.98 3.44 -10.62
C THR A 396 -25.26 2.11 -10.74
N LEU A 397 -25.22 1.34 -9.66
CA LEU A 397 -24.65 -0.01 -9.61
C LEU A 397 -25.75 -1.01 -9.26
N ARG A 398 -26.12 -1.87 -10.21
CA ARG A 398 -27.16 -2.91 -10.05
C ARG A 398 -28.52 -2.35 -9.56
N GLY A 399 -28.86 -1.14 -10.00
CA GLY A 399 -30.10 -0.45 -9.62
C GLY A 399 -30.01 0.35 -8.33
N GLU A 400 -28.90 0.25 -7.58
CA GLU A 400 -28.65 1.05 -6.38
C GLU A 400 -27.79 2.29 -6.72
N VAL A 401 -28.06 3.41 -6.06
CA VAL A 401 -27.30 4.65 -6.23
C VAL A 401 -26.04 4.56 -5.37
N LEU A 402 -24.88 4.56 -6.03
CA LEU A 402 -23.57 4.52 -5.42
C LEU A 402 -22.94 5.92 -5.39
N PRO A 403 -22.76 6.55 -4.22
CA PRO A 403 -22.00 7.79 -4.11
C PRO A 403 -20.53 7.56 -4.44
N LEU A 404 -19.94 8.47 -5.22
CA LEU A 404 -18.54 8.42 -5.63
C LEU A 404 -17.73 9.50 -4.93
N ILE A 405 -16.73 9.08 -4.15
CA ILE A 405 -15.76 9.95 -3.48
C ILE A 405 -14.49 10.06 -4.31
N ASP A 406 -14.06 11.28 -4.62
CA ASP A 406 -12.72 11.54 -5.15
C ASP A 406 -11.69 11.50 -4.02
N GLN A 407 -10.94 10.40 -3.95
CA GLN A 407 -9.94 10.22 -2.89
C GLN A 407 -8.81 11.24 -2.94
N ARG A 408 -8.47 11.80 -4.11
CA ARG A 408 -7.43 12.81 -4.20
C ARG A 408 -7.94 14.11 -3.57
N ARG A 409 -9.20 14.48 -3.82
CA ARG A 409 -9.82 15.64 -3.15
C ARG A 409 -9.98 15.39 -1.64
N LEU A 410 -10.47 14.20 -1.25
CA LEU A 410 -10.64 13.84 0.16
C LEU A 410 -9.33 13.95 0.96
N LEU A 411 -8.22 13.57 0.34
CA LEU A 411 -6.90 13.53 0.98
C LEU A 411 -6.05 14.78 0.71
N ASN A 412 -6.63 15.81 0.06
CA ASN A 412 -5.94 17.03 -0.38
C ASN A 412 -4.65 16.73 -1.18
N LEU A 413 -4.72 15.76 -2.09
CA LEU A 413 -3.63 15.34 -2.96
C LEU A 413 -3.66 16.12 -4.28
N PRO A 414 -2.50 16.30 -4.96
CA PRO A 414 -2.46 16.94 -6.26
C PRO A 414 -3.41 16.27 -7.25
N ALA A 415 -4.17 17.10 -7.96
CA ALA A 415 -5.06 16.64 -9.02
C ALA A 415 -4.29 15.82 -10.05
N ALA A 416 -4.99 14.85 -10.63
CA ALA A 416 -4.43 14.01 -11.66
C ALA A 416 -4.18 14.84 -12.93
N VAL A 417 -2.93 14.90 -13.41
CA VAL A 417 -2.60 15.56 -14.69
C VAL A 417 -3.00 14.62 -15.82
N ALA A 418 -3.86 15.03 -16.75
CA ALA A 418 -4.24 14.20 -17.90
C ALA A 418 -3.06 13.98 -18.87
N ASN A 419 -2.18 13.03 -18.53
CA ASN A 419 -1.13 12.51 -19.40
C ASN A 419 -1.03 10.98 -19.23
N SER A 420 -0.51 10.28 -20.23
CA SER A 420 -0.41 8.81 -20.23
C SER A 420 0.42 8.23 -19.06
N ALA A 421 1.26 9.05 -18.42
CA ALA A 421 2.06 8.71 -17.24
C ALA A 421 1.29 8.79 -15.91
N SER A 422 0.21 9.58 -15.83
CA SER A 422 -0.59 9.80 -14.62
C SER A 422 -1.41 8.59 -14.17
N GLY A 423 -1.63 7.63 -15.06
CA GLY A 423 -2.50 6.48 -14.81
C GLY A 423 -3.99 6.79 -14.84
N LEU A 424 -4.43 8.00 -15.24
CA LEU A 424 -5.86 8.35 -15.33
C LEU A 424 -6.68 7.41 -16.24
N GLU A 425 -6.11 6.94 -17.35
CA GLU A 425 -6.71 5.91 -18.21
C GLU A 425 -6.90 4.55 -17.50
N ARG A 426 -6.20 4.35 -16.37
CA ARG A 426 -6.29 3.19 -15.49
C ARG A 426 -7.07 3.47 -14.21
N GLY A 427 -7.78 4.60 -14.14
CA GLY A 427 -8.63 4.93 -13.01
C GLY A 427 -9.59 3.79 -12.66
N ARG A 428 -9.84 3.61 -11.37
CA ARG A 428 -10.77 2.60 -10.84
C ARG A 428 -11.72 3.22 -9.84
N VAL A 429 -12.86 2.56 -9.63
CA VAL A 429 -13.76 2.80 -8.51
C VAL A 429 -13.63 1.59 -7.57
N VAL A 430 -13.08 1.77 -6.38
CA VAL A 430 -13.07 0.73 -5.35
C VAL A 430 -14.35 0.86 -4.55
N VAL A 431 -15.27 -0.09 -4.69
CA VAL A 431 -16.54 -0.10 -3.97
C VAL A 431 -16.32 -0.70 -2.58
N VAL A 432 -16.54 0.10 -1.55
CA VAL A 432 -16.46 -0.30 -0.14
C VAL A 432 -17.87 -0.40 0.41
N GLY A 433 -18.10 -1.37 1.30
CA GLY A 433 -19.43 -1.52 1.87
C GLY A 433 -19.55 -2.36 3.13
N ARG A 434 -20.41 -1.90 4.03
CA ARG A 434 -20.73 -2.54 5.31
C ARG A 434 -22.17 -2.25 5.70
N ASP A 435 -22.87 -3.25 6.24
CA ASP A 435 -24.23 -3.13 6.79
C ASP A 435 -25.24 -2.43 5.85
N GLY A 436 -25.14 -2.69 4.54
CA GLY A 436 -26.03 -2.11 3.52
C GLY A 436 -25.60 -0.73 3.00
N LEU A 437 -24.62 -0.09 3.62
CA LEU A 437 -24.02 1.15 3.12
C LEU A 437 -22.95 0.82 2.07
N LEU A 438 -22.97 1.54 0.94
CA LEU A 438 -22.02 1.41 -0.15
C LEU A 438 -21.47 2.77 -0.56
N VAL A 439 -20.17 2.82 -0.85
CA VAL A 439 -19.50 4.00 -1.42
C VAL A 439 -18.46 3.56 -2.44
N GLY A 440 -18.35 4.31 -3.54
CA GLY A 440 -17.32 4.11 -4.55
C GLY A 440 -16.17 5.09 -4.34
N LEU A 441 -14.96 4.59 -4.22
CA LEU A 441 -13.76 5.40 -4.06
C LEU A 441 -13.04 5.53 -5.41
N LEU A 442 -12.95 6.73 -5.94
CA LEU A 442 -12.21 7.00 -7.17
C LEU A 442 -10.70 7.02 -6.88
N VAL A 443 -9.96 6.14 -7.54
CA VAL A 443 -8.51 5.95 -7.36
C VAL A 443 -7.78 5.96 -8.70
N ASP A 444 -6.46 6.19 -8.67
CA ASP A 444 -5.64 6.30 -9.89
C ASP A 444 -5.44 4.95 -10.58
N GLY A 445 -5.51 3.87 -9.82
CA GLY A 445 -5.39 2.52 -10.33
C GLY A 445 -5.18 1.50 -9.24
N LEU A 446 -5.33 0.23 -9.61
CA LEU A 446 -5.15 -0.90 -8.71
C LEU A 446 -3.72 -1.42 -8.81
N SER A 447 -3.05 -1.56 -7.66
CA SER A 447 -1.77 -2.28 -7.57
C SER A 447 -2.02 -3.79 -7.48
N GLY A 448 -3.04 -4.21 -6.74
CA GLY A 448 -3.48 -5.60 -6.69
C GLY A 448 -3.94 -6.04 -5.30
N LEU A 449 -3.77 -7.34 -5.02
CA LEU A 449 -4.00 -7.93 -3.71
C LEU A 449 -2.66 -8.15 -3.00
N LEU A 450 -2.64 -7.95 -1.68
CA LEU A 450 -1.46 -8.23 -0.88
C LEU A 450 -1.84 -8.80 0.49
N ALA A 451 -1.26 -9.96 0.81
CA ALA A 451 -1.26 -10.48 2.17
C ALA A 451 -0.05 -9.91 2.94
N VAL A 452 -0.32 -9.25 4.07
CA VAL A 452 0.69 -8.63 4.92
C VAL A 452 0.71 -9.36 6.27
N PRO A 453 1.86 -9.92 6.69
CA PRO A 453 2.02 -10.50 8.02
C PRO A 453 1.73 -9.47 9.11
N ALA A 454 1.10 -9.89 10.22
CA ALA A 454 0.70 -8.98 11.29
C ALA A 454 1.90 -8.22 11.89
N GLU A 455 3.08 -8.86 11.95
CA GLU A 455 4.31 -8.25 12.47
C GLU A 455 4.84 -7.11 11.60
N ARG A 456 4.40 -7.06 10.33
CA ARG A 456 4.77 -6.02 9.36
C ARG A 456 3.76 -4.89 9.29
N ILE A 457 2.73 -4.92 10.14
CA ILE A 457 1.73 -3.85 10.25
C ILE A 457 1.91 -3.12 11.58
N GLY A 458 2.35 -1.88 11.50
CA GLY A 458 2.51 -1.00 12.65
C GLY A 458 1.48 0.12 12.69
N PRO A 459 1.43 0.90 13.79
CA PRO A 459 0.69 2.16 13.81
C PRO A 459 1.28 3.13 12.77
N ALA A 460 0.42 3.86 12.07
CA ALA A 460 0.86 4.96 11.23
C ALA A 460 1.36 6.12 12.10
N PRO A 461 2.51 6.74 11.78
CA PRO A 461 2.95 7.94 12.45
C PRO A 461 1.88 9.00 12.38
N ALA A 462 1.71 9.64 13.51
CA ALA A 462 0.43 10.17 13.85
C ALA A 462 0.53 11.69 13.63
N VAL A 463 0.40 12.11 12.37
CA VAL A 463 0.87 13.44 11.89
C VAL A 463 -0.19 14.54 11.94
N SER A 464 -1.48 14.17 11.99
CA SER A 464 -2.59 15.08 12.28
C SER A 464 -3.82 14.30 12.75
N ALA A 465 -4.80 14.98 13.38
CA ALA A 465 -6.05 14.35 13.77
C ALA A 465 -6.88 13.87 12.56
N ALA A 466 -6.92 14.66 11.49
CA ALA A 466 -7.64 14.32 10.26
C ALA A 466 -7.04 13.08 9.58
N GLN A 467 -5.71 13.00 9.48
CA GLN A 467 -5.00 11.84 8.93
C GLN A 467 -5.32 10.56 9.71
N ARG A 468 -5.30 10.60 11.05
CA ARG A 468 -5.54 9.41 11.91
C ARG A 468 -6.95 8.87 11.84
N ARG A 469 -7.94 9.71 11.51
CA ARG A 469 -9.32 9.25 11.30
C ARG A 469 -9.39 8.29 10.11
N LEU A 470 -8.59 8.54 9.07
CA LEU A 470 -8.60 7.78 7.82
C LEU A 470 -7.51 6.72 7.72
N ILE A 471 -6.33 6.94 8.30
CA ILE A 471 -5.15 6.08 8.17
C ILE A 471 -4.58 5.84 9.57
N ARG A 472 -4.83 4.65 10.14
CA ARG A 472 -4.34 4.32 11.49
C ARG A 472 -3.12 3.41 11.49
N ARG A 473 -2.91 2.70 10.39
CA ARG A 473 -1.90 1.64 10.29
C ARG A 473 -1.09 1.80 9.03
N VAL A 474 0.15 1.33 9.07
CA VAL A 474 1.05 1.29 7.92
C VAL A 474 1.64 -0.10 7.83
N ALA A 475 1.59 -0.68 6.63
CA ALA A 475 2.32 -1.89 6.33
C ALA A 475 3.71 -1.52 5.79
N THR A 476 4.75 -2.08 6.40
CA THR A 476 6.12 -1.91 5.94
C THR A 476 6.58 -3.21 5.30
N LEU A 477 7.05 -3.17 4.06
CA LEU A 477 7.48 -4.36 3.33
C LEU A 477 8.83 -4.10 2.69
N ASP A 478 9.63 -5.16 2.57
CA ASP A 478 10.94 -5.08 1.94
C ASP A 478 10.78 -5.35 0.44
N SER A 479 11.47 -4.58 -0.40
CA SER A 479 11.45 -4.70 -1.86
C SER A 479 12.87 -4.61 -2.41
N ALA A 480 13.08 -5.17 -3.61
CA ALA A 480 14.38 -5.11 -4.31
C ALA A 480 14.85 -3.67 -4.61
N ALA A 481 13.91 -2.71 -4.66
CA ALA A 481 14.17 -1.29 -4.86
C ALA A 481 14.25 -0.48 -3.56
N GLY A 482 14.07 -1.10 -2.39
CA GLY A 482 14.05 -0.43 -1.09
C GLY A 482 12.80 -0.76 -0.28
N ALA A 483 12.40 0.16 0.60
CA ALA A 483 11.24 0.02 1.45
C ALA A 483 9.93 0.26 0.70
N ARG A 484 8.96 -0.63 0.81
CA ARG A 484 7.59 -0.44 0.32
C ARG A 484 6.67 -0.16 1.51
N LEU A 485 6.19 1.09 1.62
CA LEU A 485 5.20 1.49 2.63
C LEU A 485 3.81 1.55 2.01
N ILE A 486 2.82 0.97 2.69
CA ILE A 486 1.42 0.99 2.26
C ILE A 486 0.57 1.57 3.39
N LEU A 487 -0.14 2.66 3.09
CA LEU A 487 -1.00 3.36 4.05
C LEU A 487 -2.33 2.62 4.17
N LEU A 488 -2.61 2.02 5.32
CA LEU A 488 -3.81 1.21 5.51
C LEU A 488 -4.96 2.09 5.99
N MET A 489 -5.98 2.19 5.13
CA MET A 489 -7.15 3.03 5.36
C MET A 489 -8.20 2.32 6.22
N ASP A 490 -8.86 3.09 7.08
CA ASP A 490 -10.01 2.64 7.86
C ASP A 490 -11.27 2.68 6.97
N ALA A 491 -11.78 1.50 6.61
CA ALA A 491 -12.94 1.38 5.73
C ALA A 491 -14.23 1.92 6.36
N ASP A 492 -14.38 1.80 7.67
CA ASP A 492 -15.60 2.26 8.36
C ASP A 492 -15.68 3.79 8.34
N SER A 493 -14.55 4.47 8.51
CA SER A 493 -14.46 5.93 8.39
C SER A 493 -14.81 6.44 6.98
N LEU A 494 -14.61 5.64 5.94
CA LEU A 494 -14.93 6.03 4.55
C LEU A 494 -16.41 5.90 4.20
N LEU A 495 -17.19 5.18 5.01
CA LEU A 495 -18.63 5.00 4.82
C LEU A 495 -19.47 6.09 5.50
N ASP A 496 -18.87 6.83 6.44
CA ASP A 496 -19.54 7.87 7.23
C ASP A 496 -19.32 9.27 6.59
N MET A 497 -20.24 9.66 5.72
CA MET A 497 -20.15 10.91 4.95
C MET A 497 -20.13 12.17 5.83
N ASP A 498 -20.83 12.16 6.96
CA ASP A 498 -20.87 13.29 7.90
C ASP A 498 -19.50 13.45 8.56
N ARG A 499 -18.89 12.36 9.03
CA ARG A 499 -17.53 12.38 9.57
C ARG A 499 -16.47 12.80 8.56
N LEU A 500 -16.67 12.48 7.28
CA LEU A 500 -15.78 12.93 6.21
C LEU A 500 -15.92 14.43 5.95
N ALA A 501 -17.13 14.97 6.00
CA ALA A 501 -17.37 16.41 5.88
C ALA A 501 -16.68 17.19 7.01
N ASP A 502 -16.71 16.66 8.24
CA ASP A 502 -16.03 17.25 9.41
C ASP A 502 -14.51 17.35 9.26
N LEU A 503 -13.87 16.62 8.33
CA LEU A 503 -12.43 16.75 8.07
C LEU A 503 -12.06 18.10 7.46
N PHE A 504 -13.02 18.76 6.79
CA PHE A 504 -12.83 20.04 6.11
C PHE A 504 -13.39 21.22 6.88
N VAL A 505 -14.08 20.97 8.00
CA VAL A 505 -14.57 22.00 8.89
C VAL A 505 -13.44 22.38 9.83
N THR A 506 -12.74 23.48 9.52
CA THR A 506 -11.77 24.08 10.45
C THR A 506 -12.49 24.44 11.75
N PRO A 507 -12.02 24.01 12.94
CA PRO A 507 -12.53 24.60 14.17
C PRO A 507 -12.22 26.11 14.12
N GLN A 508 -13.26 26.93 14.30
CA GLN A 508 -13.13 28.39 14.35
C GLN A 508 -12.32 28.86 15.55
#